data_AF-A0A537QAG2-F1
#
_entry.id   AF-A0A537QAG2-F1
#
_cell.length_a   1.000
_cell.length_b   1.000
_cell.length_c   1.000
_cell.angle_alpha   90.00
_cell.angle_beta   90.00
_cell.angle_gamma   90.00
#
_symmetry.space_group_name_H-M   'P 1'
#
loop_
_entity.id
_entity.type
_entity.pdbx_description
1 polymer ?
#
loop_
_entity_poly.entity_id
_entity_poly.type
_entity_poly.pdbx_seq_one_letter_code
_entity_poly.pdbx_strand_id
1 'polypeptide(L)'
;MNYRHAFHAGNFADVVKHAVLARIVAHLREKDGAFRIIDTHAGSGLTRLTGREASRTGEWRQGIGRLLAAQLGPEIRGLLAPYLEAIARYNPGGRLLAYPGSPLLALSWLRPQDRLIACELVPAAAAALARALGKDRRAKVITIDGWTALAAYVPPRER
;
A
#
# COMPACT_ATOMS: atom_id res chain seq x y z
N MET A 1 -14.07 16.29 1.61
CA MET A 1 -13.06 16.17 0.54
C MET A 1 -13.63 15.27 -0.56
N ASN A 2 -13.58 15.67 -1.84
CA ASN A 2 -14.21 14.95 -2.97
C ASN A 2 -13.29 13.93 -3.66
N TYR A 3 -12.01 13.90 -3.30
CA TYR A 3 -11.05 12.95 -3.86
C TYR A 3 -11.32 11.54 -3.32
N ARG A 4 -11.35 10.53 -4.21
CA ARG A 4 -11.38 9.12 -3.84
C ARG A 4 -10.34 8.37 -4.65
N HIS A 5 -9.37 7.79 -3.95
CA HIS A 5 -8.28 7.03 -4.59
C HIS A 5 -8.77 5.83 -5.42
N ALA A 6 -9.96 5.29 -5.12
CA ALA A 6 -10.55 4.18 -5.87
C ALA A 6 -10.71 4.43 -7.38
N PHE A 7 -10.82 5.69 -7.84
CA PHE A 7 -10.85 6.04 -9.27
C PHE A 7 -9.47 5.96 -9.94
N HIS A 8 -8.39 5.98 -9.16
CA HIS A 8 -7.01 6.10 -9.65
C HIS A 8 -6.13 4.91 -9.25
N ALA A 9 -6.69 3.96 -8.48
CA ALA A 9 -5.96 2.85 -7.91
C ALA A 9 -5.21 2.06 -9.00
N GLY A 10 -3.90 1.88 -8.81
CA GLY A 10 -3.05 1.12 -9.72
C GLY A 10 -2.67 1.83 -11.01
N ASN A 11 -2.94 3.14 -11.13
CA ASN A 11 -2.41 3.94 -12.23
C ASN A 11 -0.87 4.05 -12.20
N PHE A 12 -0.28 4.76 -13.16
CA PHE A 12 1.18 4.90 -13.25
C PHE A 12 1.81 5.56 -12.01
N ALA A 13 1.10 6.50 -11.37
CA ALA A 13 1.60 7.19 -10.18
C ALA A 13 1.67 6.23 -8.99
N ASP A 14 0.64 5.39 -8.81
CA ASP A 14 0.65 4.33 -7.81
C ASP A 14 1.76 3.31 -8.08
N VAL A 15 2.00 2.94 -9.35
CA VAL A 15 3.11 2.04 -9.72
C VAL A 15 4.45 2.59 -9.25
N VAL A 16 4.76 3.85 -9.58
CA VAL A 16 6.03 4.47 -9.18
C VAL A 16 6.13 4.59 -7.66
N LYS A 17 5.09 5.12 -7.02
CA LYS A 17 5.03 5.31 -5.57
C LYS A 17 5.26 4.00 -4.81
N HIS A 18 4.55 2.93 -5.20
CA HIS A 18 4.61 1.66 -4.49
C HIS A 18 5.87 0.85 -4.81
N ALA A 19 6.42 0.96 -6.02
CA ALA A 19 7.74 0.40 -6.33
C ALA A 19 8.83 1.04 -5.46
N VAL A 20 8.83 2.38 -5.34
CA VAL A 20 9.78 3.11 -4.48
C VAL A 20 9.59 2.73 -3.01
N LEU A 21 8.36 2.69 -2.51
CA LEU A 21 8.07 2.26 -1.14
C LEU A 21 8.58 0.85 -0.87
N ALA A 22 8.37 -0.09 -1.79
CA ALA A 22 8.85 -1.46 -1.65
C ALA A 22 10.39 -1.52 -1.54
N ARG A 23 11.12 -0.68 -2.29
CA ARG A 23 12.58 -0.59 -2.20
C ARG A 23 13.06 0.03 -0.89
N ILE A 24 12.40 1.09 -0.41
CA ILE A 24 12.72 1.71 0.89
C ILE A 24 12.56 0.68 2.01
N VAL A 25 11.43 -0.05 2.04
CA VAL A 25 11.17 -1.05 3.07
C VAL A 25 12.12 -2.24 2.95
N ALA A 26 12.44 -2.69 1.73
CA ALA A 26 13.43 -3.75 1.53
C ALA A 26 14.80 -3.36 2.11
N HIS A 27 15.25 -2.12 1.88
CA HIS A 27 16.52 -1.64 2.42
C HIS A 27 16.50 -1.49 3.95
N LEU A 28 15.42 -0.94 4.53
CA LEU A 28 15.30 -0.83 5.99
C LEU A 28 15.37 -2.19 6.70
N ARG A 29 14.90 -3.26 6.04
CA ARG A 29 14.93 -4.63 6.58
C ARG A 29 16.32 -5.28 6.59
N GLU A 30 17.32 -4.68 5.95
CA GLU A 30 18.70 -5.17 5.98
C GLU A 30 19.34 -5.02 7.37
N LYS A 31 18.79 -4.13 8.22
CA LYS A 31 19.18 -4.02 9.63
C LYS A 31 18.18 -4.76 10.51
N ASP A 32 18.68 -5.40 11.56
CA ASP A 32 17.84 -6.13 12.53
C ASP A 32 16.94 -5.23 13.38
N GLY A 33 17.35 -3.96 13.55
CA GLY A 33 16.59 -2.93 14.26
C GLY A 33 15.16 -2.78 13.72
N ALA A 34 14.21 -2.61 14.64
CA ALA A 34 12.80 -2.46 14.26
C ALA A 34 12.57 -1.07 13.66
N PHE A 35 11.65 -0.97 12.70
CA PHE A 35 11.21 0.32 12.18
C PHE A 35 9.70 0.48 12.22
N ARG A 36 9.26 1.72 12.10
CA ARG A 36 7.85 2.09 11.99
C ARG A 36 7.58 2.78 10.66
N ILE A 37 6.55 2.33 9.96
CA ILE A 37 5.95 3.03 8.83
C ILE A 37 4.78 3.86 9.35
N ILE A 38 4.77 5.15 9.03
CA ILE A 38 3.65 6.06 9.30
C ILE A 38 3.08 6.47 7.95
N ASP A 39 1.93 5.90 7.59
CA ASP A 39 1.20 6.25 6.37
C ASP A 39 0.18 7.33 6.72
N THR A 40 0.49 8.58 6.41
CA THR A 40 -0.30 9.74 6.84
C THR A 40 -1.65 9.86 6.12
N HIS A 41 -1.77 9.27 4.93
CA HIS A 41 -2.93 9.33 4.06
C HIS A 41 -3.20 7.94 3.47
N ALA A 42 -3.52 7.00 4.35
CA ALA A 42 -3.58 5.57 4.09
C ALA A 42 -4.71 5.13 3.14
N GLY A 43 -5.74 5.96 2.95
CA GLY A 43 -6.87 5.62 2.10
C GLY A 43 -7.66 4.42 2.63
N SER A 44 -8.37 3.74 1.73
CA SER A 44 -9.28 2.62 2.08
C SER A 44 -8.58 1.24 2.17
N GLY A 45 -7.26 1.16 1.97
CA GLY A 45 -6.49 -0.07 2.03
C GLY A 45 -6.55 -0.94 0.77
N LEU A 46 -7.72 -1.45 0.35
CA LEU A 46 -7.88 -2.32 -0.82
C LEU A 46 -8.92 -1.79 -1.79
N THR A 47 -8.58 -1.72 -3.08
CA THR A 47 -9.52 -1.31 -4.13
C THR A 47 -9.87 -2.47 -5.05
N ARG A 48 -11.17 -2.75 -5.24
CA ARG A 48 -11.66 -3.69 -6.26
C ARG A 48 -11.60 -3.03 -7.64
N LEU A 49 -10.73 -3.52 -8.52
CA LEU A 49 -10.50 -2.94 -9.84
C LEU A 49 -11.65 -3.17 -10.83
N THR A 50 -12.50 -4.15 -10.55
CA THR A 50 -13.76 -4.39 -11.26
C THR A 50 -14.95 -3.68 -10.60
N GLY A 51 -14.71 -2.86 -9.58
CA GLY A 51 -15.73 -2.05 -8.91
C GLY A 51 -16.15 -0.85 -9.75
N ARG A 52 -17.28 -0.22 -9.39
CA ARG A 52 -17.86 0.89 -10.16
C ARG A 52 -16.89 2.07 -10.36
N GLU A 53 -16.14 2.42 -9.31
CA GLU A 53 -15.23 3.58 -9.34
C GLU A 53 -14.03 3.32 -10.25
N ALA A 54 -13.28 2.24 -10.02
CA ALA A 54 -12.14 1.86 -10.84
C ALA A 54 -12.52 1.53 -12.29
N SER A 55 -13.70 0.96 -12.55
CA SER A 55 -14.20 0.70 -13.90
C SER A 55 -14.56 1.97 -14.67
N ARG A 56 -14.90 3.06 -13.99
CA ARG A 56 -15.29 4.33 -14.65
C ARG A 56 -14.12 4.97 -15.39
N THR A 57 -12.91 4.87 -14.83
CA THR A 57 -11.69 5.47 -15.42
C THR A 57 -10.81 4.40 -16.06
N GLY A 58 -10.70 3.22 -15.44
CA GLY A 58 -9.87 2.13 -15.92
C GLY A 58 -8.37 2.40 -15.90
N GLU A 59 -7.90 3.41 -15.15
CA GLU A 59 -6.49 3.87 -15.17
C GLU A 59 -5.49 2.75 -14.85
N TRP A 60 -5.87 1.79 -14.00
CA TRP A 60 -5.04 0.65 -13.65
C TRP A 60 -4.56 -0.15 -14.85
N ARG A 61 -5.33 -0.19 -15.94
CA ARG A 61 -4.96 -0.88 -17.18
C ARG A 61 -3.71 -0.28 -17.80
N GLN A 62 -3.55 1.04 -17.70
CA GLN A 62 -2.40 1.79 -18.22
C GLN A 62 -1.26 1.92 -17.19
N GLY A 63 -1.51 1.59 -15.93
CA GLY A 63 -0.50 1.50 -14.87
C GLY A 63 -0.06 0.04 -14.63
N ILE A 64 -0.49 -0.53 -13.51
CA ILE A 64 -0.08 -1.88 -13.08
C ILE A 64 -0.42 -2.96 -14.12
N GLY A 65 -1.51 -2.80 -14.87
CA GLY A 65 -1.89 -3.74 -15.94
C GLY A 65 -0.81 -3.83 -17.04
N ARG A 66 -0.28 -2.69 -17.49
CA ARG A 66 0.85 -2.66 -18.45
C ARG A 66 2.11 -3.24 -17.86
N LEU A 67 2.43 -2.94 -16.60
CA LEU A 67 3.63 -3.47 -15.94
C LEU A 67 3.59 -4.99 -15.83
N LEU A 68 2.44 -5.57 -15.47
CA LEU A 68 2.29 -7.03 -15.37
C LEU A 68 2.38 -7.74 -16.73
N ALA A 69 1.99 -7.08 -17.82
CA ALA A 69 2.09 -7.60 -19.18
C ALA A 69 3.47 -7.38 -19.83
N ALA A 70 4.33 -6.56 -19.22
CA ALA A 70 5.62 -6.20 -19.79
C ALA A 70 6.64 -7.35 -19.69
N GLN A 71 7.45 -7.51 -20.73
CA GLN A 71 8.63 -8.36 -20.68
C GLN A 71 9.76 -7.60 -19.99
N LEU A 72 9.96 -7.91 -18.71
CA LEU A 72 10.99 -7.28 -17.89
C LEU A 72 12.28 -8.11 -17.94
N GLY A 73 13.40 -7.45 -18.21
CA GLY A 73 14.74 -8.02 -18.03
C GLY A 73 15.00 -8.42 -16.56
N PRO A 74 16.00 -9.28 -16.31
CA PRO A 74 16.23 -9.89 -15.00
C PRO A 74 16.48 -8.86 -13.89
N GLU A 75 17.24 -7.81 -14.18
CA GLU A 75 17.55 -6.74 -13.23
C GLU A 75 16.28 -5.98 -12.78
N ILE A 76 15.47 -5.52 -13.74
CA ILE A 76 14.23 -4.79 -13.46
C ILE A 76 13.23 -5.69 -12.73
N ARG A 77 13.16 -6.97 -13.11
CA ARG A 77 12.33 -7.97 -12.42
C ARG A 77 12.77 -8.13 -10.96
N GLY A 78 14.07 -8.24 -10.70
CA GLY A 78 14.62 -8.32 -9.35
C GLY A 78 14.32 -7.07 -8.52
N LEU A 79 14.46 -5.88 -9.10
CA LEU A 79 14.15 -4.61 -8.46
C LEU A 79 12.67 -4.53 -8.05
N LEU A 80 11.76 -4.93 -8.95
CA LEU A 80 10.32 -4.84 -8.73
C LEU A 80 9.72 -6.05 -7.99
N ALA A 81 10.47 -7.12 -7.77
CA ALA A 81 9.97 -8.36 -7.18
C ALA A 81 9.21 -8.15 -5.86
N PRO A 82 9.71 -7.38 -4.86
CA PRO A 82 8.97 -7.17 -3.62
C PRO A 82 7.59 -6.51 -3.81
N TYR A 83 7.49 -5.62 -4.81
CA TYR A 83 6.22 -4.97 -5.15
C TYR A 83 5.28 -5.92 -5.89
N LEU A 84 5.76 -6.59 -6.94
CA LEU A 84 4.92 -7.49 -7.76
C LEU A 84 4.44 -8.72 -6.99
N GLU A 85 5.29 -9.28 -6.11
CA GLU A 85 4.90 -10.38 -5.22
C GLU A 85 3.82 -9.94 -4.23
N ALA A 86 3.93 -8.73 -3.67
CA ALA A 86 2.88 -8.19 -2.80
C ALA A 86 1.55 -8.01 -3.56
N ILE A 87 1.57 -7.50 -4.79
CA ILE A 87 0.38 -7.42 -5.65
C ILE A 87 -0.22 -8.82 -5.90
N ALA A 88 0.62 -9.82 -6.18
CA ALA A 88 0.19 -11.19 -6.47
C ALA A 88 -0.51 -11.85 -5.27
N ARG A 89 -0.06 -11.57 -4.02
CA ARG A 89 -0.70 -12.10 -2.80
C ARG A 89 -2.16 -11.68 -2.65
N TYR A 90 -2.54 -10.50 -3.14
CA TYR A 90 -3.93 -10.02 -3.15
C TYR A 90 -4.72 -10.50 -4.39
N ASN A 91 -4.08 -11.24 -5.29
CA ASN A 91 -4.66 -11.74 -6.54
C ASN A 91 -4.26 -13.20 -6.80
N PRO A 92 -4.58 -14.15 -5.90
CA PRO A 92 -4.07 -15.53 -5.94
C PRO A 92 -4.51 -16.32 -7.20
N GLY A 93 -5.60 -15.90 -7.86
CA GLY A 93 -6.06 -16.50 -9.11
C GLY A 93 -5.30 -16.02 -10.36
N GLY A 94 -4.19 -15.28 -10.21
CA GLY A 94 -3.38 -14.72 -11.32
C GLY A 94 -4.05 -13.58 -12.09
N ARG A 95 -5.36 -13.39 -11.93
CA ARG A 95 -6.12 -12.27 -12.48
C ARG A 95 -6.07 -11.08 -11.55
N LEU A 96 -5.70 -9.93 -12.09
CA LEU A 96 -5.67 -8.66 -11.37
C LEU A 96 -7.10 -8.14 -11.13
N LEU A 97 -7.68 -8.47 -9.98
CA LEU A 97 -9.05 -8.11 -9.57
C LEU A 97 -9.08 -7.03 -8.47
N ALA A 98 -8.01 -6.93 -7.70
CA ALA A 98 -7.87 -5.97 -6.63
C ALA A 98 -6.47 -5.34 -6.63
N TYR A 99 -6.41 -4.08 -6.21
CA TYR A 99 -5.17 -3.34 -6.03
C TYR A 99 -5.01 -2.96 -4.56
N PRO A 100 -4.00 -3.52 -3.85
CA PRO A 100 -3.67 -3.10 -2.49
C PRO A 100 -3.00 -1.72 -2.52
N GLY A 101 -3.48 -0.81 -1.67
CA GLY A 101 -2.83 0.47 -1.39
C GLY A 101 -1.61 0.29 -0.47
N SER A 102 -0.93 1.41 -0.20
CA SER A 102 0.28 1.45 0.61
C SER A 102 0.17 0.76 1.98
N PRO A 103 -0.94 0.78 2.74
CA PRO A 103 -0.99 0.13 4.05
C PRO A 103 -0.90 -1.40 3.96
N LEU A 104 -1.58 -2.00 2.99
CA LEU A 104 -1.58 -3.45 2.77
C LEU A 104 -0.26 -3.92 2.18
N LEU A 105 0.28 -3.15 1.24
CA LEU A 105 1.60 -3.38 0.69
C LEU A 105 2.66 -3.34 1.80
N ALA A 106 2.69 -2.27 2.60
CA ALA A 106 3.57 -2.12 3.75
C ALA A 106 3.47 -3.31 4.70
N LEU A 107 2.25 -3.69 5.10
CA LEU A 107 2.00 -4.82 6.01
C LEU A 107 2.55 -6.15 5.49
N SER A 108 2.53 -6.35 4.16
CA SER A 108 3.05 -7.57 3.51
C SER A 108 4.57 -7.71 3.61
N TRP A 109 5.29 -6.62 3.87
CA TRP A 109 6.75 -6.57 3.98
C TRP A 109 7.25 -6.46 5.41
N LEU A 110 6.41 -6.04 6.36
CA LEU A 110 6.80 -5.91 7.77
C LEU A 110 7.25 -7.24 8.36
N ARG A 111 8.23 -7.20 9.27
CA ARG A 111 8.61 -8.31 10.14
C ARG A 111 7.77 -8.27 11.44
N PRO A 112 7.81 -9.29 12.31
CA PRO A 112 7.06 -9.30 13.56
C PRO A 112 7.36 -8.13 14.50
N GLN A 113 8.57 -7.57 14.48
CA GLN A 113 8.98 -6.44 15.31
C GLN A 113 8.62 -5.06 14.73
N ASP A 114 8.39 -4.97 13.42
CA ASP A 114 8.10 -3.70 12.76
C ASP A 114 6.63 -3.29 12.99
N ARG A 115 6.33 -1.99 12.85
CA ARG A 115 4.98 -1.45 13.08
C ARG A 115 4.50 -0.57 11.93
N LEU A 116 3.18 -0.56 11.71
CA LEU A 116 2.47 0.34 10.81
C LEU A 116 1.45 1.16 11.60
N ILE A 117 1.55 2.48 11.47
CA ILE A 117 0.48 3.41 11.82
C ILE A 117 -0.12 3.92 10.51
N ALA A 118 -1.39 3.59 10.26
CA ALA A 118 -2.10 3.98 9.06
C ALA A 118 -3.17 5.01 9.41
N CYS A 119 -2.97 6.26 8.99
CA CYS A 119 -3.82 7.39 9.29
C CYS A 119 -4.77 7.66 8.12
N GLU A 120 -6.06 7.81 8.42
CA GLU A 120 -7.06 8.17 7.42
C GLU A 120 -8.10 9.10 8.06
N LEU A 121 -8.28 10.29 7.47
CA LEU A 121 -9.15 11.32 8.02
C LEU A 121 -10.64 11.01 7.78
N VAL A 122 -10.98 10.40 6.65
CA VAL A 122 -12.37 10.15 6.25
C VAL A 122 -12.91 8.89 6.95
N PRO A 123 -13.92 8.99 7.85
CA PRO A 123 -14.34 7.85 8.68
C PRO A 123 -14.75 6.60 7.90
N ALA A 124 -15.42 6.77 6.76
CA ALA A 124 -15.82 5.64 5.91
C ALA A 124 -14.61 4.91 5.27
N ALA A 125 -13.58 5.67 4.87
CA ALA A 125 -12.34 5.11 4.33
C ALA A 125 -11.52 4.45 5.46
N ALA A 126 -11.42 5.09 6.63
CA ALA A 126 -10.76 4.52 7.80
C ALA A 126 -11.42 3.19 8.25
N ALA A 127 -12.75 3.11 8.20
CA ALA A 127 -13.46 1.87 8.50
C ALA A 127 -13.19 0.78 7.44
N ALA A 128 -13.09 1.13 6.16
CA ALA A 128 -12.69 0.20 5.11
C ALA A 128 -11.25 -0.28 5.28
N LEU A 129 -10.33 0.62 5.60
CA LEU A 129 -8.94 0.35 5.90
C LEU A 129 -8.79 -0.60 7.10
N ALA A 130 -9.54 -0.37 8.18
CA ALA A 130 -9.54 -1.24 9.36
C ALA A 130 -10.01 -2.66 9.02
N ARG A 131 -11.04 -2.80 8.17
CA ARG A 131 -11.48 -4.11 7.67
C ARG A 131 -10.39 -4.77 6.80
N ALA A 132 -9.73 -3.99 5.95
CA ALA A 132 -8.71 -4.49 5.03
C ALA A 132 -7.45 -4.98 5.78
N LEU A 133 -6.98 -4.24 6.79
CA LEU A 133 -5.83 -4.62 7.63
C LEU A 133 -6.17 -5.74 8.63
N GLY A 134 -7.45 -5.91 8.97
CA GLY A 134 -7.91 -6.95 9.87
C GLY A 134 -7.38 -6.77 11.29
N LYS A 135 -7.01 -7.90 11.93
CA LYS A 135 -6.53 -7.94 13.32
C LYS A 135 -5.01 -8.09 13.43
N ASP A 136 -4.26 -7.72 12.39
CA ASP A 136 -2.80 -7.82 12.42
C ASP A 136 -2.23 -6.88 13.49
N ARG A 137 -1.59 -7.45 14.51
CA ARG A 137 -1.05 -6.72 15.67
C ARG A 137 0.06 -5.73 15.31
N ARG A 138 0.65 -5.85 14.11
CA ARG A 138 1.68 -4.95 13.62
C ARG A 138 1.09 -3.64 13.08
N ALA A 139 -0.20 -3.61 12.77
CA ALA A 139 -0.86 -2.46 12.17
C ALA A 139 -1.88 -1.82 13.12
N LYS A 140 -1.95 -0.49 13.10
CA LYS A 140 -3.00 0.27 13.78
C LYS A 140 -3.58 1.31 12.83
N VAL A 141 -4.91 1.35 12.73
CA VAL A 141 -5.63 2.40 12.01
C VAL A 141 -5.96 3.52 12.99
N ILE A 142 -5.68 4.76 12.59
CA ILE A 142 -5.99 5.95 13.36
C ILE A 142 -6.83 6.89 12.48
N THR A 143 -8.05 7.19 12.92
CA THR A 143 -8.88 8.20 12.25
C THR A 143 -8.44 9.60 12.69
N ILE A 144 -7.48 10.18 11.98
CA ILE A 144 -6.84 11.46 12.31
C ILE A 144 -6.39 12.18 11.04
N ASP A 145 -6.22 13.49 11.13
CA ASP A 145 -5.50 14.27 10.14
C ASP A 145 -4.02 13.85 10.05
N GLY A 146 -3.54 13.62 8.83
CA GLY A 146 -2.20 13.08 8.58
C GLY A 146 -1.06 14.02 8.99
N TRP A 147 -1.28 15.34 8.95
CA TRP A 147 -0.28 16.32 9.40
C TRP A 147 -0.17 16.32 10.91
N THR A 148 -1.30 16.21 11.61
CA THR A 148 -1.35 16.03 13.06
C THR A 148 -0.66 14.73 13.49
N ALA A 149 -0.82 13.65 12.70
CA ALA A 149 -0.22 12.36 12.99
C ALA A 149 1.32 12.39 13.04
N LEU A 150 1.98 13.19 12.19
CA LEU A 150 3.45 13.26 12.17
C LEU A 150 4.01 13.73 13.51
N ALA A 151 3.47 14.82 14.07
CA ALA A 151 3.88 15.33 15.37
C ALA A 151 3.54 14.36 16.52
N ALA A 152 2.46 13.58 16.38
CA ALA A 152 2.01 12.65 17.40
C ALA A 152 2.80 11.33 17.46
N TYR A 153 3.35 10.88 16.32
CA TYR A 153 3.95 9.54 16.18
C TYR A 153 5.45 9.53 15.85
N VAL A 154 6.06 10.71 15.72
CA VAL A 154 7.52 10.90 15.56
C VAL A 154 8.07 11.63 16.79
N PRO A 155 9.17 11.16 17.41
CA PRO A 155 9.97 10.00 17.02
C PRO A 155 9.28 8.65 17.32
N PRO A 156 9.53 7.61 16.51
CA PRO A 156 9.03 6.27 16.79
C PRO A 156 9.70 5.68 18.05
N ARG A 157 9.04 4.70 18.69
CA ARG A 157 9.62 3.98 19.83
C ARG A 157 10.62 2.92 19.37
N GLU A 158 10.40 2.39 18.18
CA GLU A 158 11.26 1.46 17.48
C GLU A 158 12.59 2.17 17.16
N ARG A 159 13.72 1.52 17.47
CA ARG A 159 15.09 2.00 17.28
C ARG A 159 15.93 0.91 16.63
#